data_AF-A0A2A4AIH5-F1
#
_entry.id   AF-A0A2A4AIH5-F1
#
_cell.length_a   1.000
_cell.length_b   1.000
_cell.length_c   1.000
_cell.angle_alpha   90.00
_cell.angle_beta   90.00
_cell.angle_gamma   90.00
#
_symmetry.space_group_name_H-M   'P 1'
#
loop_
_entity.id
_entity.type
_entity.pdbx_description
1 polymer ?
#
loop_
_entity_poly.entity_id
_entity_poly.type
_entity_poly.pdbx_seq_one_letter_code
_entity_poly.pdbx_strand_id
1 'polypeptide(L)' 'MPRYSEQFKRDAVALYENNEDLSLHAASAELGVNRSSLFSWLQQYG' A
#
# COMPACT_ATOMS: atom_id res chain seq x y z
N MET A 1 -11.84 13.15 -8.17
CA MET A 1 -10.78 13.29 -7.14
C MET A 1 -10.05 11.98 -7.02
N PRO A 2 -8.70 11.95 -6.99
CA PRO A 2 -7.97 10.73 -6.69
C PRO A 2 -8.46 10.19 -5.35
N ARG A 3 -8.80 8.90 -5.30
CA ARG A 3 -9.42 8.26 -4.14
C ARG A 3 -8.48 8.20 -2.92
N TYR A 4 -7.18 8.36 -3.16
CA TYR A 4 -6.12 8.35 -2.15
C TYR A 4 -5.10 9.45 -2.49
N SER A 5 -4.60 10.17 -1.49
CA SER A 5 -3.53 11.17 -1.66
C SER A 5 -2.21 10.49 -1.97
N GLU A 6 -1.30 11.19 -2.67
CA GLU A 6 0.04 10.66 -2.97
C GLU A 6 0.81 10.30 -1.70
N GLN A 7 0.67 11.10 -0.63
CA GLN A 7 1.29 10.82 0.67
C GLN A 7 0.80 9.49 1.24
N PHE A 8 -0.52 9.24 1.19
CA PHE A 8 -1.09 8.00 1.67
C PHE A 8 -0.58 6.77 0.91
N LYS A 9 -0.38 6.88 -0.42
CA LYS A 9 0.17 5.78 -1.22
C LYS A 9 1.61 5.46 -0.84
N ARG A 10 2.43 6.49 -0.58
CA ARG A 10 3.82 6.32 -0.14
C ARG A 10 3.88 5.73 1.27
N ASP A 11 3.05 6.20 2.19
CA ASP A 11 2.98 5.65 3.54
C ASP A 11 2.50 4.18 3.52
N ALA A 12 1.56 3.83 2.63
CA ALA A 12 1.11 2.46 2.42
C ALA A 12 2.22 1.53 1.91
N VAL A 13 3.05 2.01 0.98
CA VAL A 13 4.23 1.28 0.49
C VAL A 13 5.27 1.13 1.59
N ALA A 14 5.60 2.22 2.30
CA ALA A 14 6.54 2.19 3.40
C ALA A 14 6.09 1.24 4.52
N LEU A 15 4.79 1.17 4.83
CA LEU A 15 4.26 0.21 5.80
C LEU A 15 4.51 -1.24 5.36
N TYR A 16 4.29 -1.55 4.09
CA TYR A 16 4.57 -2.88 3.55
C TYR A 16 6.08 -3.20 3.56
N GLU A 17 6.94 -2.26 3.15
CA GLU A 17 8.39 -2.44 3.15
C GLU A 17 8.99 -2.57 4.54
N ASN A 18 8.47 -1.84 5.53
CA ASN A 18 8.92 -1.93 6.92
C ASN A 18 8.43 -3.22 7.62
N ASN A 19 7.51 -3.95 7.01
CA ASN A 19 6.95 -5.17 7.56
C ASN A 19 7.01 -6.30 6.52
N GLU A 20 8.20 -6.87 6.31
CA GLU A 20 8.40 -7.97 5.36
C GLU A 20 7.56 -9.23 5.70
N ASP A 21 7.15 -9.38 6.97
CA ASP A 21 6.25 -10.44 7.44
C ASP A 21 4.77 -10.20 7.06
N LEU A 22 4.40 -8.97 6.73
CA LEU A 22 3.03 -8.60 6.38
C LEU A 22 2.76 -9.00 4.92
N SER A 23 1.88 -9.99 4.74
CA SER A 23 1.40 -10.32 3.39
C SER A 23 0.70 -9.13 2.76
N LEU A 24 0.81 -9.01 1.43
CA LEU A 24 0.17 -7.94 0.65
C LEU A 24 -1.36 -7.88 0.86
N HIS A 25 -1.98 -9.02 1.19
CA HIS A 25 -3.38 -9.10 1.55
C HIS A 25 -3.66 -8.46 2.93
N ALA A 26 -2.87 -8.81 3.94
CA ALA A 26 -3.00 -8.26 5.29
C ALA A 26 -2.72 -6.75 5.31
N ALA A 27 -1.65 -6.28 4.66
CA ALA A 27 -1.37 -4.85 4.54
C ALA A 27 -2.52 -4.10 3.84
N SER A 28 -3.08 -4.68 2.76
CA SER A 28 -4.23 -4.07 2.09
C SER A 28 -5.49 -4.02 2.96
N ALA A 29 -5.69 -5.03 3.82
CA ALA A 29 -6.82 -5.09 4.74
C ALA A 29 -6.68 -4.08 5.89
N GLU A 30 -5.47 -3.92 6.45
CA GLU A 30 -5.18 -2.90 7.47
C GLU A 30 -5.36 -1.48 6.93
N LEU A 31 -4.87 -1.23 5.72
CA LEU A 31 -4.99 0.06 5.06
C LEU A 31 -6.42 0.35 4.52
N GLY A 32 -7.29 -0.66 4.48
CA GLY A 32 -8.63 -0.56 3.90
C GLY A 32 -8.60 -0.29 2.38
N VAL A 33 -7.56 -0.75 1.69
CA VAL A 33 -7.36 -0.55 0.25
C VAL A 33 -7.48 -1.86 -0.50
N ASN A 34 -7.72 -1.77 -1.80
CA ASN A 34 -7.71 -2.95 -2.64
C ASN A 34 -6.27 -3.46 -2.79
N ARG A 35 -6.05 -4.78 -2.65
CA ARG A 35 -4.74 -5.41 -2.85
C ARG A 35 -4.09 -5.01 -4.17
N SER A 36 -4.88 -4.94 -5.24
CA SER A 36 -4.40 -4.54 -6.57
C SER A 36 -3.88 -3.10 -6.58
N SER A 37 -4.52 -2.19 -5.84
CA SER A 37 -4.09 -0.80 -5.72
C SER A 37 -2.77 -0.70 -4.95
N LEU A 38 -2.66 -1.42 -3.82
CA LEU A 38 -1.41 -1.49 -3.05
C LEU A 38 -0.26 -2.04 -3.90
N PHE A 39 -0.52 -3.09 -4.68
CA PHE A 39 0.48 -3.64 -5.61
C PHE A 39 0.91 -2.63 -6.67
N SER A 40 -0.03 -1.87 -7.26
CA SER A 40 0.32 -0.80 -8.20
C SER A 40 1.17 0.30 -7.54
N TRP A 41 0.91 0.64 -6.27
CA TRP A 41 1.72 1.61 -5.54
C TRP A 41 3.11 1.06 -5.24
N LEU A 42 3.23 -0.21 -4.86
CA LEU A 42 4.52 -0.86 -4.68
C LEU A 42 5.37 -0.83 -5.95
N GLN A 43 4.76 -1.06 -7.12
CA GLN A 43 5.45 -0.95 -8.41
C GLN A 43 5.81 0.50 -8.79
N GLN A 44 5.13 1.49 -8.21
CA GLN A 44 5.28 2.91 -8.55
C GLN A 44 6.22 3.66 -7.60
N TYR A 45 6.27 3.28 -6.32
CA TYR A 45 7.01 3.96 -5.26
C TYR A 45 8.03 3.08 -4.52
N GLY A 46 7.92 1.75 -4.63
CA GLY A 46 8.93 0.81 -4.11
C GLY A 46 10.05 0.56 -5.10
#